data_AF-A0A3Q0J4J4-F1
#
_entry.id   AF-A0A3Q0J4J4-F1
#
_cell.length_a   1.000
_cell.length_b   1.000
_cell.length_c   1.000
_cell.angle_alpha   90.00
_cell.angle_beta   90.00
_cell.angle_gamma   90.00
#
_symmetry.space_group_name_H-M   'P 1'
#
loop_
_entity.id
_entity.type
_entity.pdbx_description
1 polymer ?
#
loop_
_entity_poly.entity_id
_entity_poly.type
_entity_poly.pdbx_seq_one_letter_code
_entity_poly.pdbx_strand_id
1 'polypeptide(L)' 'MFILSEFKDIIRTPPSQFDQTIDSCIAQSLNQKLSNKVFPNVGLCMMLYDITKIEDSVIIPGDGASHTKVEFRYG' A
#
# COMPACT_ATOMS: atom_id res chain seq x y z
N MET A 1 3.97 -5.22 23.06
CA MET A 1 5.24 -4.84 22.41
C MET A 1 4.90 -4.60 20.95
N PHE A 2 5.13 -3.39 20.44
CA PHE A 2 4.86 -3.04 19.05
C PHE A 2 6.19 -3.02 18.29
N ILE A 3 6.21 -3.59 17.09
CA ILE A 3 7.37 -3.63 16.22
C ILE A 3 7.02 -2.95 14.91
N LEU A 4 7.93 -2.16 14.38
CA LEU A 4 7.82 -1.63 13.02
C LEU A 4 8.39 -2.68 12.07
N SER A 5 7.58 -3.14 11.13
CA SER A 5 8.00 -4.10 10.11
C SER A 5 7.95 -3.47 8.73
N GLU A 6 8.98 -3.71 7.93
CA GLU A 6 9.06 -3.27 6.55
C GLU A 6 8.33 -4.24 5.62
N PHE A 7 7.50 -3.69 4.74
CA PHE A 7 6.71 -4.43 3.76
C PHE A 7 6.97 -3.89 2.36
N LYS A 8 6.82 -4.78 1.37
CA LYS A 8 6.84 -4.44 -0.05
C LYS A 8 5.58 -4.99 -0.69
N ASP A 9 4.84 -4.16 -1.40
CA ASP A 9 3.59 -4.55 -2.04
C ASP A 9 3.36 -3.79 -3.34
N ILE A 10 2.44 -4.31 -4.16
CA ILE A 10 2.00 -3.67 -5.40
C ILE A 10 0.56 -3.22 -5.19
N ILE A 11 0.34 -1.91 -5.29
CA ILE A 11 -0.99 -1.31 -5.15
C ILE A 11 -1.57 -1.05 -6.52
N ARG A 12 -2.78 -1.59 -6.74
CA ARG A 12 -3.57 -1.34 -7.93
C ARG A 12 -4.51 -0.17 -7.68
N THR A 13 -4.26 0.94 -8.36
CA THR A 13 -5.12 2.13 -8.34
C THR A 13 -6.02 2.14 -9.58
N PRO A 14 -7.36 2.08 -9.41
CA PRO A 14 -8.28 2.16 -10.53
C PRO A 14 -8.29 3.58 -11.14
N PRO A 15 -8.62 3.72 -12.44
CA PRO A 15 -8.66 5.03 -13.11
C PRO A 15 -9.60 6.04 -12.45
N SER A 16 -10.67 5.57 -11.80
CA SER A 16 -11.63 6.42 -11.09
C SER A 16 -11.04 7.13 -9.86
N GLN A 17 -9.86 6.72 -9.40
CA GLN A 17 -9.17 7.32 -8.24
C GLN A 17 -7.94 8.12 -8.65
N PHE A 18 -7.71 8.35 -9.95
CA PHE A 18 -6.57 9.15 -10.44
C PHE A 18 -6.71 10.65 -10.14
N ASP A 19 -7.91 11.11 -9.79
CA ASP A 19 -8.13 12.50 -9.38
C ASP A 19 -7.58 12.80 -7.96
N GLN A 20 -7.23 11.77 -7.20
CA GLN A 20 -6.67 11.90 -5.85
C GLN A 20 -5.15 11.88 -5.86
N THR A 21 -4.53 12.46 -4.82
CA THR A 21 -3.08 12.37 -4.63
C THR A 21 -2.66 10.91 -4.47
N ILE A 22 -1.58 10.53 -5.18
CA ILE A 22 -1.08 9.16 -5.20
C ILE A 22 -0.80 8.65 -3.77
N ASP A 23 -0.23 9.49 -2.91
CA ASP A 23 0.04 9.16 -1.50
C ASP A 23 -1.22 8.81 -0.70
N SER A 24 -2.31 9.57 -0.86
CA SER A 24 -3.55 9.30 -0.14
C SER A 24 -4.23 8.04 -0.65
N CYS A 25 -4.19 7.82 -1.97
CA CYS A 25 -4.74 6.63 -2.60
C CYS A 25 -3.99 5.37 -2.11
N ILE A 26 -2.66 5.40 -2.11
CA ILE A 26 -1.81 4.31 -1.60
C ILE A 26 -2.10 4.06 -0.13
N ALA A 27 -2.09 5.10 0.71
CA ALA A 27 -2.35 4.97 2.14
C ALA A 27 -3.74 4.37 2.42
N GLN A 28 -4.77 4.79 1.67
CA GLN A 28 -6.10 4.24 1.79
C GLN A 28 -6.17 2.77 1.36
N SER A 29 -5.56 2.42 0.22
CA SER A 29 -5.50 1.02 -0.25
C SER A 29 -4.74 0.12 0.71
N LEU A 30 -3.62 0.59 1.26
CA LEU A 30 -2.85 -0.14 2.27
C LEU A 30 -3.65 -0.35 3.55
N ASN A 31 -4.30 0.71 4.05
CA ASN A 31 -5.16 0.60 5.22
C ASN A 31 -6.33 -0.36 4.98
N GLN A 32 -6.99 -0.33 3.83
CA GLN A 32 -8.05 -1.32 3.53
C GLN A 32 -7.52 -2.75 3.41
N LYS A 33 -6.29 -2.92 2.92
CA LYS A 33 -5.70 -4.25 2.70
C LYS A 33 -5.18 -4.88 3.98
N LEU A 34 -4.57 -4.10 4.88
CA LEU A 34 -3.79 -4.59 6.02
C LEU A 34 -4.38 -4.23 7.39
N SER A 35 -5.23 -3.22 7.53
CA SER A 35 -5.75 -2.85 8.86
C SER A 35 -6.54 -4.00 9.47
N ASN A 36 -6.32 -4.25 10.75
CA ASN A 36 -6.94 -5.33 11.53
C ASN A 36 -6.70 -6.74 10.97
N LYS A 37 -5.63 -6.94 10.19
CA LYS A 37 -5.22 -8.26 9.72
C LYS A 37 -3.98 -8.75 10.47
N VAL A 38 -3.93 -10.06 10.72
CA VAL A 38 -2.77 -10.71 11.32
C VAL A 38 -1.89 -11.25 10.21
N PHE A 39 -0.66 -10.75 10.14
CA PHE A 39 0.35 -11.23 9.21
C PHE A 39 1.23 -12.30 9.89
N PRO A 40 1.44 -13.47 9.27
CA PRO A 40 2.29 -14.52 9.84
C PRO A 40 3.71 -14.01 10.12
N ASN A 41 4.27 -14.37 11.29
CA ASN A 41 5.60 -13.97 11.76
C ASN A 41 5.78 -12.47 12.07
N VAL A 42 4.75 -11.64 11.92
CA VAL A 42 4.79 -10.20 12.29
C VAL A 42 3.80 -9.90 13.41
N GLY A 43 2.55 -10.34 13.28
CA GLY A 43 1.48 -10.08 14.25
C GLY A 43 0.34 -9.26 13.66
N LEU A 44 -0.36 -8.51 14.51
CA LEU A 44 -1.50 -7.68 14.12
C LEU A 44 -1.01 -6.38 13.46
N CYS A 45 -1.42 -6.13 12.23
CA CYS A 45 -1.22 -4.84 11.56
C CYS A 45 -2.27 -3.84 12.05
N MET A 46 -1.84 -2.78 12.75
CA MET A 46 -2.73 -1.75 13.25
C MET A 46 -2.85 -0.59 12.27
N MET A 47 -1.74 0.07 11.93
CA MET A 47 -1.75 1.25 11.07
C MET A 47 -0.47 1.40 10.25
N LEU A 48 -0.61 2.08 9.10
CA LEU A 48 0.52 2.52 8.30
C LEU A 48 1.33 3.56 9.08
N TYR A 49 2.63 3.32 9.26
CA TYR A 49 3.52 4.25 9.93
C TYR A 49 4.04 5.29 8.94
N ASP A 50 4.71 4.84 7.87
CA ASP A 50 5.18 5.68 6.78
C ASP A 50 5.42 4.88 5.49
N ILE A 51 5.51 5.61 4.38
CA ILE A 51 5.85 5.08 3.07
C ILE A 51 7.31 5.49 2.80
N THR A 52 8.21 4.52 2.69
CA THR A 52 9.64 4.78 2.54
C THR A 52 10.03 4.96 1.08
N LYS A 53 9.36 4.25 0.16
CA LYS A 53 9.65 4.31 -1.27
C LYS A 53 8.40 4.09 -2.10
N ILE A 54 8.21 4.94 -3.09
CA ILE A 54 7.21 4.77 -4.16
C ILE A 54 8.01 4.63 -5.45
N GLU A 55 7.88 3.50 -6.13
CA GLU A 55 8.52 3.29 -7.44
C GLU A 55 7.58 3.69 -8.58
N ASP A 56 8.08 3.55 -9.82
CA ASP A 56 7.32 3.89 -11.01
C ASP A 56 6.01 3.10 -11.12
N SER A 57 4.95 3.84 -11.43
CA SER A 57 3.62 3.33 -11.70
C SER A 57 3.54 2.77 -13.12
N VAL A 58 3.18 1.48 -13.23
CA VAL A 58 3.03 0.81 -14.53
C VAL A 58 1.56 0.58 -14.83
N ILE A 59 1.12 1.01 -16.01
CA ILE A 59 -0.23 0.72 -16.49
C ILE A 59 -0.18 -0.58 -17.28
N ILE A 60 -0.97 -1.56 -16.85
CA ILE A 60 -1.07 -2.84 -17.55
C ILE A 60 -2.03 -2.69 -18.73
N PRO A 61 -1.59 -2.95 -19.98
CA PRO A 61 -2.47 -2.89 -21.14
C PRO A 61 -3.61 -3.91 -20.99
N GLY A 62 -4.85 -3.43 -21.04
CA GLY A 62 -6.07 -4.23 -20.86
C GLY A 62 -6.79 -4.04 -19.52
N ASP A 63 -6.09 -3.76 -18.43
CA ASP A 63 -6.70 -3.44 -17.12
C ASP A 63 -6.95 -1.93 -16.96
N GLY A 64 -6.09 -1.10 -17.57
CA GLY A 64 -6.18 0.36 -17.50
C GLY A 64 -5.89 0.95 -16.11
N ALA A 65 -5.79 0.13 -15.07
CA ALA A 65 -5.37 0.53 -13.74
C ALA A 65 -3.85 0.76 -13.66
N SER A 66 -3.46 1.66 -12.76
CA SER A 66 -2.07 1.89 -12.42
C SER A 66 -1.62 0.90 -11.35
N HIS A 67 -0.49 0.25 -11.56
CA HIS A 67 0.13 -0.66 -10.60
C HIS A 67 1.42 -0.02 -10.08
N THR A 68 1.41 0.36 -8.82
CA THR A 68 2.51 1.10 -8.19
C THR A 68 3.17 0.22 -7.14
N LYS A 69 4.48 -0.01 -7.27
CA LYS A 69 5.27 -0.71 -6.25
C LYS A 69 5.60 0.24 -5.11
N VAL A 70 5.34 -0.19 -3.89
CA VAL A 70 5.55 0.61 -2.69
C VAL A 70 6.28 -0.19 -1.62
N GLU A 71 7.21 0.47 -0.96
CA GLU A 71 7.84 0.00 0.27
C GLU A 71 7.37 0.90 1.42
N PHE A 72 6.94 0.27 2.51
CA PHE A 72 6.31 0.98 3.62
C PHE A 72 6.50 0.22 4.93
N ARG A 73 6.30 0.91 6.06
CA ARG A 73 6.40 0.32 7.40
C ARG A 73 5.03 0.28 8.07
N TYR A 74 4.69 -0.87 8.64
CA TYR A 74 3.47 -1.05 9.43
C TYR A 74 3.81 -1.34 10.89
N GLY A 75 2.96 -0.84 11.78
CA GLY A 75 3.02 -1.06 13.23
C GLY A 75 1.68 -1.46 13.81
#